data_AF-A0A9P5B917-F1
#
_entry.id   AF-A0A9P5B917-F1
#
_cell.length_a   1.000
_cell.length_b   1.000
_cell.length_c   1.000
_cell.angle_alpha   90.00
_cell.angle_beta   90.00
_cell.angle_gamma   90.00
#
_symmetry.space_group_name_H-M   'P 1'
#
loop_
_entity.id
_entity.type
_entity.pdbx_description
1 polymer ?
#
loop_
_entity_poly.entity_id
_entity_poly.type
_entity_poly.pdbx_seq_one_letter_code
_entity_poly.pdbx_strand_id
1 'polypeptide(L)'
;MFNIDWKGLALPFAYVLVLGSALMTFSTIYRKRKAAESANLAPWFGPHLQRNVYLSLLHLEDGSEKGPKIPESVLRAALLRRAVEDIRRLIQIKSAKQACGSLLQRGSVGDDLWQRFQRAEKEMEEELRDVVTEANALAPNWGQSIFQSAHEMTANATMRSSIGEILAQAESEKQWWEKRRGQIQSEFMKELDGSEQSSSAKTASEEDAVMVDTPSKKKGKK
;
A
#
# COMPACT_ATOMS: atom_id res chain seq x y z
N MET A 1 -50.84 -48.73 39.89
CA MET A 1 -49.39 -48.99 40.04
C MET A 1 -48.76 -48.94 38.67
N PHE A 2 -48.05 -47.87 38.33
CA PHE A 2 -47.34 -47.76 37.06
C PHE A 2 -46.02 -48.53 37.17
N ASN A 3 -45.95 -49.73 36.58
CA ASN A 3 -44.69 -50.41 36.37
C ASN A 3 -43.96 -49.69 35.22
N ILE A 4 -43.14 -48.71 35.57
CA ILE A 4 -42.26 -48.01 34.64
C ILE A 4 -41.15 -48.98 34.24
N ASP A 5 -41.04 -49.26 32.94
CA ASP A 5 -39.97 -50.09 32.39
C ASP A 5 -38.68 -49.26 32.26
N TRP A 6 -37.97 -49.16 33.38
CA TRP A 6 -36.73 -48.38 33.50
C TRP A 6 -35.65 -48.81 32.51
N LYS A 7 -35.64 -50.09 32.09
CA LYS A 7 -34.67 -50.60 31.11
C LYS A 7 -35.02 -50.15 29.70
N GLY A 8 -36.30 -50.24 29.32
CA GLY A 8 -36.81 -49.74 28.04
C GLY A 8 -36.64 -48.23 27.87
N LEU A 9 -36.70 -47.47 28.97
CA LEU A 9 -36.46 -46.02 28.97
C LEU A 9 -34.97 -45.65 29.00
N ALA A 10 -34.12 -46.37 29.74
CA ALA A 10 -32.69 -46.05 29.85
C ALA A 10 -31.91 -46.27 28.54
N LEU A 11 -32.27 -47.28 27.74
CA LEU A 11 -31.63 -47.61 26.46
C LEU A 11 -31.61 -46.45 25.45
N PRO A 12 -32.73 -45.78 25.11
CA PRO A 12 -32.73 -44.65 24.19
C PRO A 12 -31.98 -43.43 24.74
N PHE A 13 -32.07 -43.15 26.05
CA PHE A 13 -31.28 -42.06 26.66
C PHE A 13 -29.78 -42.34 26.65
N ALA A 14 -29.37 -43.58 26.93
CA ALA A 14 -27.98 -44.00 26.83
C ALA A 14 -27.46 -43.90 25.39
N TYR A 15 -28.26 -44.29 24.39
CA TYR A 15 -27.92 -44.14 22.97
C TYR A 15 -27.69 -42.67 22.59
N VAL A 16 -28.60 -41.78 22.98
CA VAL A 16 -28.47 -40.34 22.71
C VAL A 16 -27.28 -39.73 23.45
N LEU A 17 -27.00 -40.14 24.69
CA LEU A 17 -25.83 -39.68 25.44
C LEU A 17 -24.52 -40.11 24.77
N VAL A 18 -24.40 -41.37 24.37
CA VAL A 18 -23.22 -41.88 23.65
C VAL A 18 -23.06 -41.14 22.32
N LEU A 19 -24.13 -41.01 21.53
CA LEU A 19 -24.10 -40.30 20.26
C LEU A 19 -23.74 -38.82 20.44
N GLY A 20 -24.33 -38.15 21.42
CA GLY A 20 -24.07 -36.75 21.75
C GLY A 20 -22.64 -36.53 22.22
N SER A 21 -22.10 -37.42 23.04
CA SER A 21 -20.71 -37.36 23.49
C SER A 21 -19.72 -37.61 22.33
N ALA A 22 -20.01 -38.56 21.44
CA ALA A 22 -19.22 -38.81 20.23
C ALA A 22 -19.24 -37.61 19.28
N LEU A 23 -20.41 -36.99 19.09
CA LEU A 23 -20.55 -35.79 18.27
C LEU A 23 -19.82 -34.57 18.88
N MET A 24 -19.93 -34.37 20.20
CA MET A 24 -19.23 -33.28 20.89
C MET A 24 -17.72 -33.45 20.84
N THR A 25 -17.21 -34.66 21.09
CA THR A 25 -15.77 -34.94 20.99
C THR A 25 -15.26 -34.73 19.57
N PHE A 26 -15.97 -35.20 18.55
CA PHE A 26 -15.61 -34.93 17.15
C PHE A 26 -15.65 -33.44 16.82
N SER A 27 -16.73 -32.72 17.18
CA SER A 27 -16.89 -31.28 16.92
C SER A 27 -15.79 -30.45 17.58
N THR A 28 -15.44 -30.76 18.83
CA THR A 28 -14.38 -30.05 19.55
C THR A 28 -13.01 -30.33 18.94
N ILE A 29 -12.69 -31.58 18.59
CA ILE A 29 -11.41 -31.93 17.94
C ILE A 29 -11.31 -31.30 16.56
N TYR A 30 -12.36 -31.38 15.73
CA TYR A 30 -12.39 -30.79 14.40
C TYR A 30 -12.22 -29.27 14.44
N ARG A 31 -12.96 -28.58 15.32
CA ARG A 31 -12.82 -27.13 15.49
C ARG A 31 -11.43 -26.74 16.01
N LYS A 32 -10.86 -27.51 16.95
CA LYS A 32 -9.49 -27.30 17.44
C LYS A 32 -8.47 -27.47 16.32
N ARG A 33 -8.60 -28.52 15.49
CA ARG A 33 -7.72 -28.74 14.33
C ARG A 33 -7.83 -27.61 13.31
N LYS A 34 -9.05 -27.22 12.95
CA LYS A 34 -9.29 -26.11 12.01
C LYS A 34 -8.76 -24.78 12.56
N ALA A 35 -8.90 -24.53 13.85
CA ALA A 35 -8.34 -23.35 14.50
C ALA A 35 -6.80 -23.36 14.48
N ALA A 36 -6.17 -24.50 14.79
CA ALA A 36 -4.72 -24.65 14.75
C ALA A 36 -4.14 -24.50 13.34
N GLU A 37 -4.80 -25.07 12.33
CA GLU A 37 -4.43 -24.89 10.92
C GLU A 37 -4.50 -23.42 10.52
N SER A 38 -5.57 -22.72 10.91
CA SER A 38 -5.68 -21.30 10.67
C SER A 38 -4.60 -20.51 11.43
N ALA A 39 -4.24 -20.90 12.66
CA ALA A 39 -3.24 -20.20 13.47
C ALA A 39 -1.80 -20.31 12.92
N ASN A 40 -1.51 -21.38 12.17
CA ASN A 40 -0.21 -21.57 11.51
C ASN A 40 -0.04 -20.73 10.22
N LEU A 41 -1.09 -20.03 9.79
CA LEU A 41 -1.01 -19.17 8.63
C LEU A 41 -0.12 -17.97 8.93
N ALA A 42 0.80 -17.67 8.01
CA ALA A 42 1.69 -16.53 8.15
C ALA A 42 0.88 -15.23 8.31
N PRO A 43 1.31 -14.33 9.23
CA PRO A 43 0.64 -13.06 9.45
C PRO A 43 0.68 -12.22 8.16
N TRP A 44 -0.38 -11.44 7.94
CA TRP A 44 -0.49 -10.60 6.74
C TRP A 44 0.54 -9.45 6.74
N PHE A 45 0.77 -8.85 7.91
CA PHE A 45 1.81 -7.85 8.11
C PHE A 45 2.99 -8.45 8.86
N GLY A 46 4.18 -7.94 8.57
CA GLY A 46 5.37 -8.22 9.36
C GLY A 46 5.29 -7.65 10.78
N PRO A 47 6.32 -7.93 11.61
CA PRO A 47 6.37 -7.44 12.99
C PRO A 47 6.23 -5.92 13.04
N HIS A 48 5.50 -5.42 14.04
CA HIS A 48 5.24 -3.99 14.20
C HIS A 48 6.38 -3.29 14.94
N LEU A 49 7.29 -2.66 14.20
CA LEU A 49 8.47 -2.00 14.76
C LEU A 49 8.11 -0.89 15.75
N GLN A 50 7.25 0.05 15.36
CA GLN A 50 6.92 1.23 16.16
C GLN A 50 6.20 0.86 17.46
N ARG A 51 5.30 -0.13 17.41
CA ARG A 51 4.69 -0.76 18.60
C ARG A 51 5.75 -1.36 19.51
N ASN A 52 6.67 -2.15 18.97
CA ASN A 52 7.73 -2.77 19.76
C ASN A 52 8.65 -1.73 20.41
N VAL A 53 8.98 -0.65 19.70
CA VAL A 53 9.74 0.48 20.25
C VAL A 53 8.98 1.14 21.40
N TYR A 54 7.69 1.44 21.21
CA TYR A 54 6.86 2.04 22.25
C TYR A 54 6.77 1.16 23.50
N LEU A 55 6.48 -0.13 23.35
CA LEU A 55 6.40 -1.06 24.48
C LEU A 55 7.77 -1.26 25.15
N SER A 56 8.86 -1.24 24.38
CA SER A 56 10.21 -1.30 24.96
C SER A 56 10.53 -0.06 25.78
N LEU A 57 10.08 1.13 25.35
CA LEU A 57 10.19 2.36 26.12
C LEU A 57 9.38 2.29 27.40
N LEU A 58 8.15 1.76 27.35
CA LEU A 58 7.30 1.60 28.53
C LEU A 58 7.92 0.65 29.57
N HIS A 59 8.39 -0.53 29.13
CA HIS A 59 9.04 -1.48 30.04
C HIS A 59 10.36 -0.94 30.65
N LEU A 60 11.04 -0.02 29.97
CA LEU A 60 12.25 0.61 30.49
C LEU A 60 11.93 1.60 31.63
N GLU A 61 10.77 2.23 31.59
CA GLU A 61 10.27 3.12 32.65
C GLU A 61 9.86 2.32 33.90
N ASP A 62 9.13 1.21 33.72
CA ASP A 62 8.62 0.40 34.85
C ASP A 62 9.71 -0.40 35.59
N GLY A 63 10.74 -0.85 34.86
CA GLY A 63 11.74 -1.80 35.38
C GLY A 63 12.96 -1.16 36.06
N SER A 64 13.10 0.16 36.07
CA SER A 64 14.36 0.81 36.46
C SER A 64 14.20 1.86 37.57
N GLU A 65 14.31 1.42 38.83
CA GLU A 65 14.49 2.36 39.95
C GLU A 65 15.78 3.22 39.85
N LYS A 66 16.66 2.93 38.87
CA LYS A 66 17.92 3.64 38.60
C LYS A 66 18.14 4.01 37.12
N GLY A 67 17.15 3.81 36.24
CA GLY A 67 17.29 4.15 34.82
C GLY A 67 16.90 5.60 34.53
N PRO A 68 17.26 6.13 33.35
CA PRO A 68 16.86 7.48 32.96
C PRO A 68 15.34 7.54 32.80
N LYS A 69 14.67 8.38 33.61
CA LYS A 69 13.24 8.63 33.49
C LYS A 69 12.93 9.17 32.09
N ILE A 70 12.21 8.39 31.29
CA ILE A 70 11.85 8.79 29.93
C ILE A 70 10.85 9.95 30.03
N PRO A 71 11.08 11.06 29.31
CA PRO A 71 10.12 12.16 29.32
C PRO A 71 8.84 11.74 28.61
N GLU A 72 7.69 12.13 29.18
CA GLU A 72 6.37 11.80 28.65
C GLU A 72 6.16 12.28 27.20
N SER A 73 6.84 13.36 26.81
CA SER A 73 6.84 13.86 25.42
C SER A 73 7.37 12.82 24.42
N VAL A 74 8.36 12.03 24.81
CA VAL A 74 8.91 10.96 23.97
C VAL A 74 7.94 9.79 23.86
N LEU A 75 7.25 9.42 24.94
CA LEU A 75 6.21 8.38 24.92
C LEU A 75 5.03 8.79 24.02
N ARG A 76 4.55 10.03 24.15
CA ARG A 76 3.49 10.57 23.29
C ARG A 76 3.93 10.60 21.82
N ALA A 77 5.17 10.99 21.54
CA ALA A 77 5.71 10.97 20.18
C ALA A 77 5.84 9.54 19.62
N ALA A 78 6.27 8.58 20.43
CA ALA A 78 6.37 7.17 20.07
C ALA A 78 4.98 6.57 19.77
N LEU A 79 3.97 6.85 20.61
CA LEU A 79 2.59 6.43 20.36
C LEU A 79 2.03 7.06 19.08
N LEU A 80 2.32 8.33 18.82
CA LEU A 80 1.92 8.98 17.57
C LEU A 80 2.59 8.32 16.34
N ARG A 81 3.86 7.92 16.45
CA ARG A 81 4.55 7.17 15.40
C ARG A 81 3.97 5.77 15.18
N ARG A 82 3.52 5.10 16.24
CA ARG A 82 2.75 3.84 16.16
C ARG A 82 1.44 4.06 15.41
N ALA A 83 0.64 5.04 15.83
CA ALA A 83 -0.63 5.38 15.18
C ALA A 83 -0.48 5.73 13.68
N VAL A 84 0.61 6.42 13.29
CA VAL A 84 0.92 6.71 11.88
C VAL A 84 1.14 5.43 11.06
N GLU A 85 1.87 4.46 11.61
CA GLU A 85 2.07 3.17 10.95
C GLU A 85 0.76 2.37 10.88
N ASP A 86 -0.06 2.39 11.94
CA ASP A 86 -1.38 1.74 11.95
C ASP A 86 -2.30 2.31 10.86
N ILE A 87 -2.32 3.64 10.67
CA ILE A 87 -3.08 4.27 9.59
C ILE A 87 -2.55 3.83 8.22
N ARG A 88 -1.23 3.74 8.03
CA ARG A 88 -0.64 3.26 6.78
C ARG A 88 -1.08 1.83 6.49
N ARG A 89 -1.03 0.94 7.49
CA ARG A 89 -1.49 -0.45 7.37
C ARG A 89 -2.99 -0.53 7.12
N LEU A 90 -3.80 0.28 7.81
CA LEU A 90 -5.26 0.36 7.59
C LEU A 90 -5.60 0.76 6.15
N ILE A 91 -4.93 1.77 5.59
CA ILE A 91 -5.12 2.17 4.19
C ILE A 91 -4.78 1.00 3.25
N GLN A 92 -3.70 0.27 3.55
CA GLN A 92 -3.31 -0.92 2.78
C GLN A 92 -4.37 -2.04 2.88
N ILE A 93 -4.91 -2.33 4.07
CA ILE A 93 -6.01 -3.30 4.25
C ILE A 93 -7.23 -2.88 3.43
N LYS A 94 -7.65 -1.62 3.52
CA LYS A 94 -8.84 -1.11 2.81
C LYS A 94 -8.71 -1.26 1.29
N SER A 95 -7.55 -0.88 0.75
CA SER A 95 -7.24 -1.05 -0.68
C SER A 95 -7.22 -2.54 -1.09
N ALA A 96 -6.56 -3.38 -0.29
CA ALA A 96 -6.49 -4.81 -0.53
C ALA A 96 -7.86 -5.49 -0.44
N LYS A 97 -8.75 -5.07 0.46
CA LYS A 97 -10.11 -5.63 0.61
C LYS A 97 -10.89 -5.60 -0.70
N GLN A 98 -10.87 -4.45 -1.37
CA GLN A 98 -11.59 -4.25 -2.62
C GLN A 98 -11.00 -5.12 -3.73
N ALA A 99 -9.66 -5.18 -3.85
CA ALA A 99 -8.98 -5.99 -4.84
C ALA A 99 -9.19 -7.50 -4.61
N CYS A 100 -8.97 -7.98 -3.39
CA CYS A 100 -9.11 -9.38 -3.00
C CYS A 100 -10.56 -9.86 -3.12
N GLY A 101 -11.55 -9.03 -2.78
CA GLY A 101 -12.97 -9.38 -2.95
C GLY A 101 -13.33 -9.69 -4.40
N SER A 102 -12.83 -8.90 -5.35
CA SER A 102 -13.03 -9.14 -6.79
C SER A 102 -12.31 -10.41 -7.28
N LEU A 103 -11.08 -10.66 -6.79
CA LEU A 103 -10.30 -11.85 -7.15
C LEU A 103 -10.91 -13.14 -6.60
N LEU A 104 -11.46 -13.10 -5.39
CA LEU A 104 -12.13 -14.24 -4.76
C LEU A 104 -13.38 -14.66 -5.56
N GLN A 105 -14.18 -13.71 -6.03
CA GLN A 105 -15.33 -13.99 -6.89
C GLN A 105 -14.94 -14.64 -8.23
N ARG A 106 -13.73 -14.35 -8.72
CA ARG A 106 -13.17 -14.95 -9.94
C ARG A 106 -12.53 -16.31 -9.70
N GLY A 107 -12.42 -16.76 -8.45
CA GLY A 107 -11.77 -18.02 -8.07
C GLY A 107 -10.25 -18.03 -8.27
N SER A 108 -9.62 -16.89 -8.54
CA SER A 108 -8.17 -16.79 -8.77
C SER A 108 -7.34 -16.71 -7.48
N VAL A 109 -8.01 -16.59 -6.33
CA VAL A 109 -7.42 -16.50 -4.99
C VAL A 109 -8.03 -17.58 -4.10
N GLY A 110 -7.18 -18.25 -3.30
CA GLY A 110 -7.62 -19.28 -2.37
C GLY A 110 -8.36 -18.71 -1.14
N ASP A 111 -9.26 -19.52 -0.57
CA ASP A 111 -9.99 -19.20 0.67
C ASP A 111 -9.05 -18.91 1.85
N ASP A 112 -7.89 -19.57 1.87
CA ASP A 112 -6.86 -19.34 2.88
C ASP A 112 -6.37 -17.89 2.93
N LEU A 113 -6.15 -17.25 1.77
CA LEU A 113 -5.73 -15.85 1.70
C LEU A 113 -6.82 -14.93 2.25
N TRP A 114 -8.07 -15.25 1.94
CA TRP A 114 -9.22 -14.50 2.44
C TRP A 114 -9.36 -14.60 3.96
N GLN A 115 -9.16 -15.80 4.53
CA GLN A 115 -9.15 -15.99 5.98
C GLN A 115 -8.01 -15.22 6.65
N ARG A 116 -6.79 -15.24 6.07
CA ARG A 116 -5.65 -14.43 6.56
C ARG A 116 -5.97 -12.94 6.55
N PHE A 117 -6.60 -12.47 5.47
CA PHE A 117 -7.01 -11.08 5.32
C PHE A 117 -8.03 -10.66 6.39
N GLN A 118 -9.07 -11.48 6.61
CA GLN A 118 -10.09 -11.21 7.64
C GLN A 118 -9.49 -11.21 9.06
N ARG A 119 -8.50 -12.06 9.32
CA ARG A 119 -7.75 -12.02 10.58
C ARG A 119 -6.99 -10.70 10.73
N ALA A 120 -6.24 -10.31 9.70
CA ALA A 120 -5.46 -9.08 9.72
C ALA A 120 -6.35 -7.83 9.90
N GLU A 121 -7.56 -7.83 9.33
CA GLU A 121 -8.54 -6.77 9.56
C GLU A 121 -8.94 -6.69 11.04
N LYS A 122 -9.25 -7.83 11.68
CA LYS A 122 -9.58 -7.86 13.11
C LYS A 122 -8.41 -7.46 14.01
N GLU A 123 -7.22 -7.99 13.74
CA GLU A 123 -5.99 -7.64 14.49
C GLU A 123 -5.70 -6.13 14.38
N MET A 124 -5.91 -5.54 13.21
CA MET A 124 -5.77 -4.09 13.02
C MET A 124 -6.84 -3.31 13.79
N GLU A 125 -8.10 -3.76 13.79
CA GLU A 125 -9.15 -3.09 14.56
C GLU A 125 -8.91 -3.15 16.07
N GLU A 126 -8.36 -4.26 16.57
CA GLU A 126 -7.95 -4.41 17.98
C GLU A 126 -6.78 -3.47 18.29
N GLU A 127 -5.74 -3.44 17.46
CA GLU A 127 -4.60 -2.54 17.61
C GLU A 127 -5.02 -1.06 17.61
N LEU A 128 -5.95 -0.67 16.73
CA LEU A 128 -6.50 0.70 16.72
C LEU A 128 -7.24 1.03 18.01
N ARG A 129 -8.02 0.08 18.56
CA ARG A 129 -8.73 0.28 19.85
C ARG A 129 -7.73 0.43 20.99
N ASP A 130 -6.69 -0.39 21.01
CA ASP A 130 -5.62 -0.33 22.02
C ASP A 130 -4.88 1.01 21.98
N VAL A 131 -4.59 1.54 20.78
CA VAL A 131 -3.98 2.88 20.66
C VAL A 131 -4.91 3.98 21.17
N VAL A 132 -6.23 3.89 20.98
CA VAL A 132 -7.18 4.86 21.57
C VAL A 132 -7.17 4.80 23.09
N THR A 133 -7.19 3.60 23.67
CA THR A 133 -7.20 3.44 25.14
C THR A 133 -5.89 3.94 25.75
N GLU A 134 -4.75 3.60 25.16
CA GLU A 134 -3.44 4.11 25.57
C GLU A 134 -3.33 5.62 25.43
N ALA A 135 -3.80 6.20 24.32
CA ALA A 135 -3.80 7.64 24.11
C ALA A 135 -4.63 8.37 25.17
N ASN A 136 -5.80 7.84 25.51
CA ASN A 136 -6.63 8.40 26.58
C ASN A 136 -6.01 8.24 27.98
N ALA A 137 -5.22 7.19 28.20
CA ALA A 137 -4.47 7.01 29.44
C ALA A 137 -3.34 8.05 29.60
N LEU A 138 -2.67 8.42 28.49
CA LEU A 138 -1.63 9.45 28.50
C LEU A 138 -2.21 10.88 28.55
N ALA A 139 -3.32 11.13 27.87
CA ALA A 139 -3.98 12.43 27.87
C ALA A 139 -5.50 12.28 27.67
N PRO A 140 -6.34 12.85 28.55
CA PRO A 140 -7.79 12.79 28.40
C PRO A 140 -8.26 13.34 27.05
N ASN A 141 -9.19 12.64 26.39
CA ASN A 141 -9.75 12.96 25.07
C ASN A 141 -8.78 12.90 23.88
N TRP A 142 -7.51 12.52 24.09
CA TRP A 142 -6.54 12.46 22.99
C TRP A 142 -6.82 11.32 22.00
N GLY A 143 -7.45 10.24 22.46
CA GLY A 143 -7.79 9.10 21.59
C GLY A 143 -8.75 9.45 20.44
N GLN A 144 -9.50 10.56 20.53
CA GLN A 144 -10.38 11.01 19.45
C GLN A 144 -9.61 11.73 18.32
N SER A 145 -8.54 12.46 18.66
CA SER A 145 -7.79 13.31 17.71
C SER A 145 -6.49 12.68 17.23
N ILE A 146 -5.94 11.69 17.95
CA ILE A 146 -4.66 11.05 17.60
C ILE A 146 -4.65 10.49 16.17
N PHE A 147 -5.72 9.83 15.75
CA PHE A 147 -5.81 9.26 14.41
C PHE A 147 -6.05 10.30 13.32
N GLN A 148 -6.70 11.43 13.63
CA GLN A 148 -6.81 12.56 12.70
C GLN A 148 -5.43 13.12 12.42
N SER A 149 -4.64 13.37 13.47
CA SER A 149 -3.26 13.84 13.34
C SER A 149 -2.37 12.82 12.61
N ALA A 150 -2.49 11.53 12.95
CA ALA A 150 -1.73 10.47 12.29
C ALA A 150 -2.05 10.33 10.80
N HIS A 151 -3.31 10.54 10.40
CA HIS A 151 -3.72 10.55 9.01
C HIS A 151 -3.08 11.70 8.24
N GLU A 152 -3.16 12.92 8.76
CA GLU A 152 -2.54 14.10 8.16
C GLU A 152 -1.01 13.96 8.06
N MET A 153 -0.37 13.40 9.08
CA MET A 153 1.07 13.11 9.06
C MET A 153 1.45 12.10 7.98
N THR A 154 0.66 11.04 7.81
CA THR A 154 0.88 10.04 6.76
C THR A 154 0.74 10.65 5.36
N ALA A 155 -0.30 11.46 5.16
CA ALA A 155 -0.54 12.17 3.90
C ALA A 155 0.60 13.15 3.59
N ASN A 156 1.02 13.95 4.58
CA ASN A 156 2.12 14.90 4.43
C ASN A 156 3.45 14.20 4.11
N ALA A 157 3.76 13.10 4.81
CA ALA A 157 4.98 12.33 4.57
C ALA A 157 5.01 11.74 3.16
N THR A 158 3.89 11.21 2.69
CA THR A 158 3.76 10.67 1.32
C THR A 158 3.96 11.77 0.28
N MET A 159 3.30 12.92 0.45
CA MET A 159 3.45 14.08 -0.42
C MET A 159 4.90 14.58 -0.48
N ARG A 160 5.58 14.67 0.67
CA ARG A 160 7.00 15.06 0.73
C ARG A 160 7.91 14.06 0.04
N SER A 161 7.64 12.75 0.17
CA SER A 161 8.39 11.70 -0.55
C SER A 161 8.27 11.89 -2.05
N SER A 162 7.04 12.06 -2.56
CA SER A 162 6.81 12.25 -4.00
C SER A 162 7.47 13.54 -4.53
N ILE A 163 7.42 14.63 -3.77
CA ILE A 163 8.14 15.87 -4.14
C ILE A 163 9.66 15.62 -4.16
N GLY A 164 10.19 14.91 -3.16
CA GLY A 164 11.61 14.56 -3.10
C GLY A 164 12.06 13.72 -4.30
N GLU A 165 11.25 12.74 -4.71
CA GLU A 165 11.50 11.91 -5.90
C GLU A 165 11.51 12.74 -7.19
N ILE A 166 10.54 13.64 -7.36
CA ILE A 166 10.47 14.55 -8.52
C ILE A 166 11.69 15.47 -8.56
N LEU A 167 12.07 16.06 -7.43
CA LEU A 167 13.23 16.94 -7.35
C LEU A 167 14.55 16.19 -7.61
N ALA A 168 14.67 14.94 -7.16
CA ALA A 168 15.83 14.10 -7.45
C ALA A 168 15.98 13.80 -8.94
N GLN A 169 14.86 13.67 -9.66
CA GLN A 169 14.84 13.40 -11.08
C GLN A 169 15.13 14.66 -11.94
N ALA A 170 14.86 15.86 -11.42
CA ALA A 170 15.01 17.10 -12.17
C ALA A 170 16.44 17.32 -12.73
N GLU A 171 17.48 16.97 -11.97
CA GLU A 171 18.87 17.14 -12.42
C GLU A 171 19.24 16.15 -13.54
N SER A 172 18.76 14.91 -13.46
CA SER A 172 19.00 13.90 -14.51
C SER A 172 18.27 14.28 -15.81
N GLU A 173 17.05 14.78 -15.71
CA GLU A 173 16.26 15.27 -16.83
C GLU A 173 16.88 16.52 -17.48
N LYS A 174 17.41 17.44 -16.67
CA LYS A 174 18.14 18.61 -17.17
C LYS A 174 19.38 18.20 -17.97
N GLN A 175 20.18 17.26 -17.46
CA GLN A 175 21.36 16.76 -18.16
C GLN A 175 20.98 16.02 -19.45
N TRP A 176 19.89 15.25 -19.44
CA TRP A 176 19.35 14.61 -20.63
C TRP A 176 18.88 15.65 -21.66
N TRP A 177 18.19 16.70 -21.22
CA TRP A 177 17.67 17.75 -22.08
C TRP A 177 18.78 18.57 -22.76
N GLU A 178 19.84 18.93 -22.02
CA GLU A 178 20.98 19.65 -22.60
C GLU A 178 21.72 18.79 -23.65
N LYS A 179 21.89 17.49 -23.39
CA LYS A 179 22.43 16.56 -24.40
C LYS A 179 21.54 16.48 -25.66
N ARG A 180 20.22 16.40 -25.46
CA ARG A 180 19.26 16.34 -26.56
C ARG A 180 19.24 17.64 -27.37
N ARG A 181 19.30 18.79 -26.71
CA ARG A 181 19.42 20.11 -27.36
C ARG A 181 20.68 20.22 -28.20
N GLY A 182 21.84 19.79 -27.67
CA GLY A 182 23.10 19.80 -28.42
C GLY A 182 23.02 18.93 -29.69
N GLN A 183 22.40 17.75 -29.60
CA GLN A 183 22.16 16.91 -30.77
C GLN A 183 21.29 17.61 -31.82
N ILE A 184 20.16 18.20 -31.41
CA ILE A 184 19.24 18.91 -32.31
C ILE A 184 19.96 20.09 -33.01
N GLN A 185 20.76 20.86 -32.27
CA GLN A 185 21.56 21.96 -32.85
C GLN A 185 22.57 21.44 -33.87
N SER A 186 23.24 20.31 -33.58
CA SER A 186 24.19 19.71 -34.51
C SER A 186 23.53 19.15 -35.77
N GLU A 187 22.36 18.51 -35.65
CA GLU A 187 21.59 18.01 -36.79
C GLU A 187 21.12 19.16 -37.68
N PHE A 188 20.62 20.25 -37.09
CA PHE A 188 20.18 21.43 -37.82
C PHE A 188 21.32 22.12 -38.60
N MET A 189 22.48 22.31 -37.98
CA MET A 189 23.66 22.88 -38.67
C MET A 189 24.11 21.99 -39.84
N LYS A 190 24.08 20.66 -39.64
CA LYS A 190 24.40 19.70 -40.70
C LYS A 190 23.39 19.74 -41.86
N GLU A 191 22.10 19.94 -41.57
CA GLU A 191 21.08 20.15 -42.59
C GLU A 191 21.28 21.47 -43.35
N LEU A 192 21.66 22.56 -42.66
CA LEU A 192 22.00 23.82 -43.33
C LEU A 192 23.21 23.68 -44.23
N ASP A 193 24.32 23.11 -43.76
CA ASP A 193 25.53 22.92 -44.57
C ASP A 193 25.26 22.00 -45.78
N GLY A 194 24.45 20.95 -45.59
CA GLY A 194 24.00 20.07 -46.67
C GLY A 194 23.07 20.78 -47.66
N SER A 195 22.22 21.69 -47.17
CA SER A 195 21.36 22.53 -48.00
C SER A 195 22.16 23.58 -48.76
N GLU A 196 23.18 24.19 -48.15
CA GLU A 196 24.09 25.15 -48.77
C GLU A 196 24.96 24.49 -49.83
N GLN A 197 25.45 23.26 -49.60
CA GLN A 197 26.11 22.46 -50.64
C GLN A 197 25.18 22.07 -51.78
N SER A 198 23.90 21.81 -51.50
CA SER A 198 22.90 21.53 -52.55
C SER A 198 22.49 22.79 -53.33
N SER A 199 22.46 23.95 -52.68
CA SER A 199 22.17 25.23 -53.32
C SER A 199 23.39 25.79 -54.05
N SER A 200 24.61 25.58 -53.56
CA SER A 200 25.86 25.95 -54.24
C SER A 200 26.13 25.04 -55.44
N ALA A 201 25.74 23.77 -55.37
CA ALA A 201 25.74 22.87 -56.53
C ALA A 201 24.66 23.24 -57.57
N LYS A 202 23.53 23.83 -57.15
CA LYS A 202 22.52 24.38 -58.07
C LYS A 202 22.89 25.75 -58.65
N THR A 203 23.44 26.67 -57.87
CA THR A 203 23.89 28.00 -58.36
C THR A 203 25.10 27.89 -59.29
N ALA A 204 26.00 26.92 -59.07
CA ALA A 204 27.09 26.65 -60.01
C ALA A 204 26.63 26.04 -61.35
N SER A 205 25.37 25.58 -61.46
CA SER A 205 24.82 24.97 -62.67
C SER A 205 23.86 25.88 -63.46
N GLU A 206 23.52 27.07 -62.95
CA GLU A 206 22.52 27.96 -63.58
C GLU A 206 23.11 29.23 -64.23
N GLU A 207 24.44 29.43 -64.23
CA GLU A 207 25.07 30.61 -64.87
C GLU A 207 25.39 30.45 -66.38
N ASP A 208 24.97 29.37 -67.04
CA ASP A 208 25.21 29.15 -68.50
C ASP A 208 23.94 28.82 -69.30
N ALA A 209 22.83 29.55 -69.07
CA ALA A 209 21.67 29.49 -69.95
C ALA A 209 20.77 30.74 -69.85
N VAL A 210 21.29 31.91 -70.23
CA VAL A 210 20.46 33.08 -70.56
C VAL A 210 20.32 33.18 -72.08
N MET A 211 19.35 32.45 -72.66
CA MET A 211 18.79 32.80 -73.97
C MET A 211 17.51 33.62 -73.77
N VAL A 212 17.57 34.84 -74.29
CA VAL A 212 16.47 35.79 -74.40
C VAL A 212 15.47 35.29 -75.43
N ASP A 213 14.19 35.19 -75.03
CA ASP A 213 13.09 35.60 -75.90
C ASP A 213 11.87 36.03 -75.08
N THR A 214 11.38 37.22 -75.37
CA THR A 214 10.11 37.79 -74.89
C THR A 214 9.31 38.26 -76.12
N PRO A 215 8.01 38.58 -76.03
CA PRO A 215 6.92 38.01 -75.24
C PRO A 215 5.64 37.77 -76.09
N SER A 216 4.66 37.00 -75.60
CA SER A 216 3.26 37.25 -75.99
C SER A 216 2.19 36.73 -75.01
N LYS A 217 1.61 37.69 -74.27
CA LYS A 217 0.17 37.98 -74.19
C LYS A 217 -0.81 36.78 -74.25
N LYS A 218 -1.50 36.49 -73.13
CA LYS A 218 -2.92 36.87 -72.87
C LYS A 218 -3.60 35.98 -71.83
N LYS A 219 -4.35 36.65 -70.95
CA LYS A 219 -5.66 36.25 -70.35
C LYS A 219 -5.59 35.01 -69.42
N GLY A 220 -5.77 35.12 -68.12
CA GLY A 220 -6.82 35.86 -67.44
C GLY A 220 -8.18 35.18 -67.68
N LYS A 221 -8.65 34.40 -66.69
CA LYS A 221 -9.97 34.51 -66.05
C LYS A 221 -10.55 33.14 -65.64
N LYS A 222 -11.03 33.16 -64.39
CA LYS A 222 -12.05 32.30 -63.75
C LYS A 222 -11.61 30.95 -63.23
#